data_AF-A0A2Z6SER5-F1
#
_entry.id   AF-A0A2Z6SER5-F1
#
_cell.length_a   1.000
_cell.length_b   1.000
_cell.length_c   1.000
_cell.angle_alpha   90.00
_cell.angle_beta   90.00
_cell.angle_gamma   90.00
#
_symmetry.space_group_name_H-M   'P 1'
#
loop_
_entity.id
_entity.type
_entity.pdbx_description
1 polymer ?
#
loop_
_entity_poly.entity_id
_entity_poly.type
_entity_poly.pdbx_seq_one_letter_code
_entity_poly.pdbx_strand_id
1 'polypeptide(L)'
;MAFYGHIDDMTSHHSEIIEDFENAYENEKCCDVIIKAGEDPDIKELRANSFVLRVRCSYFERAFSNDWEEKDDDGNYIFKKPNIAPEVFQIILRQDF
;
A
#
# COMPACT_ATOMS: atom_id res chain seq x y z
N MET A 1 38.14 7.25 3.81
CA MET A 1 37.97 6.08 2.93
C MET A 1 37.10 4.99 3.57
N ALA A 2 37.37 4.51 4.80
CA ALA A 2 36.50 3.52 5.47
C ALA A 2 35.05 4.01 5.76
N PHE A 3 34.88 5.31 6.01
CA PHE A 3 33.56 5.91 6.26
C PHE A 3 32.68 6.00 4.99
N TYR A 4 33.29 6.15 3.81
CA TYR A 4 32.57 6.23 2.54
C TYR A 4 32.11 4.85 2.06
N GLY A 5 32.95 3.81 2.20
CA GLY A 5 32.53 2.44 1.87
C GLY A 5 31.34 1.95 2.71
N HIS A 6 31.25 2.39 3.98
CA HIS A 6 30.10 2.07 4.83
C HIS A 6 28.82 2.81 4.42
N ILE A 7 28.94 4.03 3.89
CA ILE A 7 27.81 4.79 3.34
C ILE A 7 27.36 4.17 2.01
N ASP A 8 28.29 3.80 1.12
CA ASP A 8 27.99 3.18 -0.18
C ASP A 8 27.25 1.84 -0.01
N ASP A 9 27.72 0.97 0.90
CA ASP A 9 27.05 -0.30 1.22
C ASP A 9 25.64 -0.06 1.81
N MET A 10 25.50 0.92 2.70
CA MET A 10 24.19 1.29 3.26
C MET A 10 23.23 1.77 2.17
N THR A 11 23.68 2.66 1.27
CA THR A 11 22.86 3.12 0.15
C THR A 11 22.53 2.00 -0.85
N SER A 12 23.44 1.06 -1.08
CA SER A 12 23.21 -0.09 -1.99
C SER A 12 22.09 -0.99 -1.48
N HIS A 13 22.08 -1.32 -0.18
CA HIS A 13 21.01 -2.14 0.40
C HIS A 13 19.66 -1.43 0.46
N HIS A 14 19.65 -0.10 0.61
CA HIS A 14 18.41 0.66 0.52
C HIS A 14 17.80 0.61 -0.90
N SER A 15 18.62 0.70 -1.95
CA SER A 15 18.15 0.62 -3.33
C SER A 15 17.53 -0.74 -3.65
N GLU A 16 18.16 -1.85 -3.26
CA GLU A 16 17.62 -3.20 -3.49
C GLU A 16 16.26 -3.39 -2.82
N ILE A 17 16.11 -2.93 -1.57
CA ILE A 17 14.84 -3.02 -0.84
C ILE A 17 13.75 -2.18 -1.52
N ILE A 18 14.08 -0.98 -2.01
CA ILE A 18 13.13 -0.12 -2.73
C ILE A 18 12.67 -0.81 -4.02
N GLU A 19 13.60 -1.34 -4.81
CA GLU A 19 13.29 -2.09 -6.04
C GLU A 19 12.37 -3.30 -5.77
N ASP A 20 12.63 -4.03 -4.69
CA ASP A 20 11.77 -5.15 -4.28
C ASP A 20 10.34 -4.70 -3.93
N PHE A 21 10.19 -3.55 -3.24
CA PHE A 21 8.88 -2.99 -2.92
C PHE A 21 8.16 -2.43 -4.14
N GLU A 22 8.88 -1.79 -5.07
CA GLU A 22 8.34 -1.35 -6.36
C GLU A 22 7.84 -2.54 -7.18
N ASN A 23 8.65 -3.59 -7.31
CA ASN A 23 8.27 -4.84 -7.97
C ASN A 23 7.07 -5.51 -7.29
N ALA A 24 7.01 -5.51 -5.96
CA ALA A 24 5.86 -6.02 -5.22
C ALA A 24 4.58 -5.19 -5.49
N TYR A 25 4.71 -3.87 -5.60
CA TYR A 25 3.60 -2.98 -5.94
C TYR A 25 3.11 -3.18 -7.38
N GLU A 26 4.01 -3.16 -8.36
CA GLU A 26 3.68 -3.31 -9.79
C GLU A 26 3.04 -4.67 -10.12
N ASN A 27 3.41 -5.71 -9.38
CA ASN A 27 2.91 -7.08 -9.58
C ASN A 27 1.83 -7.47 -8.55
N GLU A 28 1.31 -6.52 -7.78
CA GLU A 28 0.28 -6.73 -6.74
C GLU A 28 0.60 -7.90 -5.78
N LYS A 29 1.89 -8.11 -5.48
CA LYS A 29 2.33 -9.19 -4.60
C LYS A 29 1.93 -8.89 -3.17
N CYS A 30 1.45 -9.92 -2.48
CA CYS A 30 1.05 -9.88 -1.07
C CYS A 30 -0.09 -8.90 -0.74
N CYS A 31 -0.79 -8.38 -1.75
CA CYS A 31 -1.90 -7.46 -1.54
C CYS A 31 -3.06 -8.17 -0.85
N ASP A 32 -3.37 -7.72 0.36
CA ASP A 32 -4.44 -8.21 1.23
C ASP A 32 -5.56 -7.17 1.42
N VAL A 33 -5.53 -6.04 0.68
CA VAL A 33 -6.56 -4.99 0.72
C VAL A 33 -7.13 -4.73 -0.67
N ILE A 34 -8.46 -4.69 -0.76
CA ILE A 34 -9.23 -4.25 -1.93
C ILE A 34 -9.93 -2.93 -1.58
N ILE A 35 -9.51 -1.84 -2.21
CA ILE A 35 -10.12 -0.52 -2.06
C ILE A 35 -11.14 -0.34 -3.19
N LYS A 36 -12.41 -0.13 -2.83
CA LYS A 36 -13.48 0.21 -3.79
C LYS A 36 -13.79 1.70 -3.66
N ALA A 37 -13.30 2.51 -4.59
CA ALA A 37 -13.40 3.97 -4.55
C ALA A 37 -14.32 4.50 -5.65
N GLY A 38 -15.04 5.59 -5.37
CA GLY A 38 -16.02 6.17 -6.28
C GLY A 38 -17.41 5.53 -6.23
N GLU A 39 -18.33 6.14 -6.95
CA GLU A 39 -19.72 5.68 -7.13
C GLU A 39 -19.98 5.40 -8.61
N ASP A 40 -21.00 4.60 -8.90
CA ASP A 40 -21.42 4.30 -10.28
C ASP A 40 -21.62 5.58 -11.10
N PRO A 41 -21.09 5.67 -12.33
CA PRO A 41 -20.39 4.61 -13.09
C PRO A 41 -18.86 4.58 -12.89
N ASP A 42 -18.29 5.47 -12.08
CA ASP A 42 -16.85 5.74 -11.97
C ASP A 42 -16.17 4.98 -10.82
N ILE A 43 -16.76 3.86 -10.39
CA ILE A 43 -16.17 3.00 -9.36
C ILE A 43 -14.90 2.32 -9.88
N LYS A 44 -13.83 2.34 -9.08
CA LYS A 44 -12.61 1.59 -9.35
C LYS A 44 -12.22 0.74 -8.16
N GLU A 45 -11.69 -0.45 -8.46
CA GLU A 45 -11.07 -1.33 -7.49
C GLU A 45 -9.55 -1.19 -7.59
N LEU A 46 -8.89 -1.00 -6.45
CA LEU A 46 -7.44 -0.88 -6.31
C LEU A 46 -6.96 -1.89 -5.28
N ARG A 47 -5.79 -2.49 -5.53
CA ARG A 47 -5.17 -3.45 -4.62
C ARG A 47 -4.00 -2.82 -3.86
N ALA A 48 -3.85 -3.21 -2.59
CA ALA A 48 -2.82 -2.65 -1.72
C ALA A 48 -2.40 -3.62 -0.61
N ASN A 49 -1.26 -3.30 0.02
CA ASN A 49 -0.70 -4.02 1.16
C ASN A 49 -1.11 -3.34 2.48
N SER A 50 -1.85 -4.03 3.34
CA SER A 50 -2.29 -3.53 4.65
C SER A 50 -1.10 -3.15 5.52
N PHE A 51 -0.02 -3.91 5.50
CA PHE A 51 1.19 -3.62 6.27
C PHE A 51 1.75 -2.24 5.91
N VAL A 52 1.95 -1.96 4.62
CA VAL A 52 2.49 -0.68 4.17
C VAL A 52 1.54 0.47 4.52
N LEU A 53 0.24 0.30 4.29
CA LEU A 53 -0.76 1.32 4.63
C LEU A 53 -0.77 1.66 6.13
N ARG A 54 -0.71 0.65 7.00
CA ARG A 54 -0.69 0.84 8.47
C ARG A 54 0.58 1.53 8.93
N VAL A 55 1.74 1.15 8.39
CA VAL A 55 3.03 1.79 8.72
C VAL A 55 3.06 3.25 8.29
N ARG A 56 2.50 3.60 7.12
CA ARG A 56 2.54 4.97 6.58
C ARG A 56 1.46 5.89 7.16
N CYS A 57 0.36 5.36 7.70
CA CYS A 57 -0.74 6.20 8.17
C CYS A 57 -1.56 5.54 9.29
N SER A 58 -1.62 6.21 10.45
CA SER A 58 -2.40 5.76 11.61
C SER A 58 -3.92 5.69 11.37
N TYR A 59 -4.42 6.29 10.29
CA TYR A 59 -5.79 6.09 9.86
C TYR A 59 -6.00 4.64 9.41
N PHE A 60 -5.11 4.12 8.57
CA PHE A 60 -5.19 2.74 8.10
C PHE A 60 -4.83 1.74 9.19
N GLU A 61 -3.92 2.10 10.10
CA GLU A 61 -3.67 1.31 11.31
C GLU A 61 -4.96 1.03 12.08
N ARG A 62 -5.75 2.07 12.34
CA ARG A 62 -7.06 1.90 12.98
C ARG A 62 -8.08 1.21 12.09
N ALA A 63 -8.10 1.52 10.79
CA ALA A 63 -9.08 0.96 9.87
C ALA A 63 -8.96 -0.56 9.70
N PHE A 64 -7.74 -1.10 9.77
CA PHE A 64 -7.43 -2.53 9.59
C PHE A 64 -7.05 -3.25 10.90
N SER A 65 -7.32 -2.64 12.05
CA SER A 65 -7.20 -3.29 13.35
C SER A 65 -8.55 -3.36 14.06
N ASN A 66 -9.64 -3.19 13.30
CA ASN A 66 -10.98 -3.01 13.83
C ASN A 66 -11.77 -4.30 13.66
N ASP A 67 -12.37 -4.82 14.72
CA ASP A 67 -13.08 -6.11 14.70
C ASP A 67 -14.29 -6.15 13.72
N TRP A 68 -14.73 -5.01 13.21
CA TRP A 68 -15.79 -4.88 12.19
C TRP A 68 -15.26 -4.69 10.76
N GLU A 69 -14.00 -5.00 10.51
CA GLU A 69 -13.43 -5.01 9.17
C GLU A 69 -14.15 -6.00 8.26
N GLU A 70 -14.63 -5.52 7.11
CA GLU A 70 -15.20 -6.37 6.08
C GLU A 70 -14.05 -7.11 5.39
N LYS A 71 -14.17 -8.44 5.27
CA LYS A 71 -13.24 -9.29 4.51
C LYS A 71 -14.00 -10.13 3.49
N ASP A 72 -13.37 -10.41 2.36
CA ASP A 72 -13.88 -11.41 1.42
C ASP A 72 -13.55 -12.85 1.86
N ASP A 73 -13.99 -13.83 1.07
CA ASP A 73 -13.79 -15.25 1.33
C ASP A 73 -12.30 -15.67 1.32
N ASP A 74 -11.44 -14.89 0.66
CA ASP A 74 -9.99 -15.08 0.63
C ASP A 74 -9.28 -14.39 1.81
N GLY A 75 -10.03 -13.66 2.64
CA GLY A 75 -9.53 -12.96 3.82
C GLY A 75 -8.98 -11.55 3.54
N ASN A 76 -9.17 -11.00 2.33
CA ASN A 76 -8.73 -9.66 1.99
C ASN A 76 -9.64 -8.60 2.64
N TYR A 77 -9.06 -7.52 3.17
CA TYR A 77 -9.81 -6.38 3.67
C TYR A 77 -10.55 -5.67 2.53
N ILE A 78 -11.85 -5.44 2.70
CA ILE A 78 -12.68 -4.70 1.76
C ILE A 78 -12.87 -3.27 2.27
N PHE A 79 -12.20 -2.33 1.63
CA PHE A 79 -12.21 -0.92 2.02
C PHE A 79 -13.04 -0.07 1.06
N LYS A 80 -14.32 0.10 1.38
CA LYS A 80 -15.27 0.86 0.53
C LYS A 80 -15.23 2.35 0.86
N LYS A 81 -14.99 3.18 -0.16
CA LYS A 81 -14.96 4.64 -0.09
C LYS A 81 -15.67 5.27 -1.29
N PRO A 82 -17.00 5.16 -1.35
CA PRO A 82 -17.78 5.68 -2.48
C PRO A 82 -17.60 7.19 -2.67
N ASN A 83 -17.47 7.94 -1.57
CA ASN A 83 -17.33 9.40 -1.58
C ASN A 83 -15.91 9.91 -1.92
N ILE A 84 -14.96 9.04 -2.26
CA ILE A 84 -13.58 9.42 -2.55
C ILE A 84 -13.26 9.01 -3.98
N ALA A 85 -12.81 9.97 -4.79
CA ALA A 85 -12.38 9.70 -6.15
C ALA A 85 -11.22 8.69 -6.18
N PRO A 86 -11.24 7.69 -7.09
CA PRO A 86 -10.19 6.69 -7.18
C PRO A 86 -8.76 7.26 -7.29
N GLU A 87 -8.61 8.41 -7.94
CA GLU A 87 -7.34 9.09 -8.18
C GLU A 87 -6.67 9.51 -6.86
N VAL A 88 -7.46 9.80 -5.81
CA VAL A 88 -6.94 10.10 -4.47
C VAL A 88 -6.22 8.88 -3.91
N PHE A 89 -6.77 7.68 -4.09
CA PHE A 89 -6.12 6.45 -3.64
C PHE A 89 -4.90 6.11 -4.48
N GLN A 90 -4.90 6.40 -5.80
CA GLN A 90 -3.70 6.24 -6.61
C GLN A 90 -2.53 7.09 -6.09
N ILE A 91 -2.81 8.32 -5.61
CA ILE A 91 -1.80 9.18 -4.99
C ILE A 91 -1.34 8.61 -3.64
N ILE A 92 -2.26 8.15 -2.79
CA ILE A 92 -1.93 7.57 -1.47
C ILE A 92 -1.11 6.29 -1.61
N LEU A 93 -1.44 5.45 -2.60
CA LEU A 93 -0.79 4.18 -2.86
C LEU A 93 0.53 4.33 -3.59
N ARG A 94 0.81 5.50 -4.18
CA ARG A 94 2.07 5.74 -4.86
C ARG A 94 3.22 5.65 -3.85
N GLN A 95 4.09 4.67 -4.08
CA GLN A 95 5.31 4.44 -3.33
C GLN A 95 6.43 5.30 -3.94
N ASP A 96 6.22 6.60 -4.14
CA ASP A 96 7.33 7.48 -4.56
C ASP A 96 8.26 7.61 -3.32
N PHE A 97 9.41 6.93 -3.35
CA PHE A 97 10.50 7.01 -2.37
C PHE A 97 11.66 7.84 -2.91
#